data_AF-A0A6M3ZRN5-F1
#
_entry.id   AF-A0A6M3ZRN5-F1
#
_cell.length_a   1.000
_cell.length_b   1.000
_cell.length_c   1.000
_cell.angle_alpha   90.00
_cell.angle_beta   90.00
_cell.angle_gamma   90.00
#
_symmetry.space_group_name_H-M   'P 1'
#
loop_
_entity.id
_entity.type
_entity.pdbx_description
1 polymer ?
#
loop_
_entity_poly.entity_id
_entity_poly.type
_entity_poly.pdbx_seq_one_letter_code
_entity_poly.pdbx_strand_id
1 'polypeptide(L)'
;MKETLTTMIHDASLQKAVATLPLDDGLVLFVYPLADGVIVGLGGARERTTSAKQILSRRSEDLERYGAWLPAMFNDGSLYVLRRMSSVDAQALPMDETALAIAEELLN
;
A
#
# COMPACT_ATOMS: atom_id res chain seq x y z
N MET A 1 10.57 -7.83 6.37
CA MET A 1 9.19 -7.39 6.03
C MET A 1 8.51 -8.33 5.03
N LYS A 2 9.25 -8.86 4.05
CA LYS A 2 8.73 -9.75 3.00
C LYS A 2 7.91 -10.96 3.49
N GLU A 3 8.40 -11.68 4.51
CA GLU A 3 7.71 -12.86 5.05
C GLU A 3 6.37 -12.49 5.70
N THR A 4 6.35 -11.42 6.50
CA THR A 4 5.13 -10.90 7.14
C THR A 4 4.07 -10.54 6.12
N LEU A 5 4.44 -9.83 5.05
CA LEU A 5 3.49 -9.46 4.00
C LEU A 5 2.95 -10.67 3.24
N THR A 6 3.79 -11.69 3.00
CA THR A 6 3.37 -12.95 2.36
C THR A 6 2.32 -13.65 3.23
N THR A 7 2.54 -13.72 4.54
CA THR A 7 1.58 -14.26 5.51
C THR A 7 0.29 -13.44 5.53
N MET A 8 0.36 -12.11 5.56
CA MET A 8 -0.83 -11.25 5.51
C MET A 8 -1.64 -11.45 4.22
N ILE A 9 -0.99 -11.59 3.06
CA ILE A 9 -1.66 -11.86 1.78
C ILE A 9 -2.35 -13.22 1.83
N HIS A 10 -1.68 -14.24 2.36
CA HIS A 10 -2.25 -15.57 2.53
C HIS A 10 -3.49 -15.54 3.43
N ASP A 11 -3.37 -14.95 4.62
CA ASP A 11 -4.44 -14.91 5.63
C ASP A 11 -5.65 -14.10 5.13
N ALA A 12 -5.41 -12.92 4.53
CA ALA A 12 -6.48 -12.10 3.96
C ALA A 12 -7.24 -12.85 2.84
N SER A 13 -6.49 -13.55 1.98
CA SER A 13 -7.07 -14.30 0.86
C SER A 13 -7.86 -15.53 1.30
N LEU A 14 -7.39 -16.23 2.34
CA LEU A 14 -8.00 -17.42 2.91
C LEU A 14 -9.26 -17.08 3.70
N GLN A 15 -9.18 -16.07 4.57
CA GLN A 15 -10.27 -15.68 5.48
C GLN A 15 -11.29 -14.75 4.82
N LYS A 16 -10.99 -14.24 3.61
CA LYS A 16 -11.81 -13.21 2.92
C LYS A 16 -12.05 -11.98 3.82
N ALA A 17 -11.04 -11.60 4.58
CA ALA A 17 -11.05 -10.49 5.51
C ALA A 17 -9.83 -9.59 5.29
N VAL A 18 -9.93 -8.34 5.73
CA VAL A 18 -8.79 -7.41 5.65
C VAL A 18 -7.78 -7.77 6.73
N ALA A 19 -6.52 -8.01 6.35
CA ALA A 19 -5.42 -8.15 7.28
C ALA A 19 -4.75 -6.79 7.50
N THR A 20 -4.49 -6.42 8.75
CA THR A 20 -3.87 -5.13 9.11
C THR A 20 -2.66 -5.36 10.01
N LEU A 21 -1.60 -4.60 9.77
CA LEU A 21 -0.39 -4.56 10.58
C LEU A 21 -0.05 -3.10 10.90
N PRO A 22 -0.17 -2.65 12.17
CA PRO A 22 0.38 -1.37 12.57
C PRO A 22 1.91 -1.41 12.45
N LEU A 23 2.46 -0.32 11.93
CA LEU A 23 3.90 -0.08 11.80
C LEU A 23 4.29 1.06 12.73
N ASP A 24 5.58 1.38 12.77
CA ASP A 24 6.10 2.54 13.47
C ASP A 24 5.52 3.85 12.89
N ASP A 25 5.62 4.94 13.67
CA ASP A 25 5.24 6.29 13.24
C ASP A 25 3.80 6.41 12.71
N GLY A 26 2.88 5.64 13.29
CA GLY A 26 1.43 5.71 13.01
C GLY A 26 1.01 5.19 11.64
N LEU A 27 1.90 4.51 10.90
CA LEU A 27 1.54 3.85 9.65
C LEU A 27 0.82 2.52 9.93
N VAL A 28 -0.02 2.15 8.97
CA VAL A 28 -0.75 0.91 8.92
C VAL A 28 -0.52 0.33 7.53
N LEU A 29 -0.05 -0.90 7.50
CA LEU A 29 -0.04 -1.74 6.33
C LEU A 29 -1.32 -2.58 6.35
N PHE A 30 -2.06 -2.62 5.26
CA PHE A 30 -3.19 -3.53 5.13
C PHE A 30 -3.16 -4.33 3.83
N VAL A 31 -3.81 -5.48 3.85
CA VAL A 31 -4.09 -6.30 2.68
C VAL A 31 -5.60 -6.55 2.59
N TYR A 32 -6.19 -6.08 1.49
CA TYR A 32 -7.60 -6.29 1.18
C TYR A 32 -7.74 -7.38 0.11
N PRO A 33 -8.47 -8.47 0.38
CA PRO A 33 -8.65 -9.55 -0.59
C PRO A 33 -9.64 -9.15 -1.69
N LEU A 34 -9.30 -9.44 -2.94
CA LEU A 34 -10.20 -9.30 -4.09
C LEU A 34 -10.65 -10.68 -4.59
N ALA A 35 -11.60 -10.69 -5.52
CA ALA A 35 -11.96 -11.90 -6.28
C ALA A 35 -10.76 -12.43 -7.10
N ASP A 36 -9.99 -11.50 -7.66
CA ASP A 36 -8.74 -11.77 -8.38
C ASP A 36 -7.62 -10.87 -7.83
N GLY A 37 -6.82 -11.47 -6.95
CA GLY A 37 -5.66 -10.84 -6.31
C GLY A 37 -5.98 -10.12 -5.00
N VAL A 38 -5.18 -9.10 -4.69
CA VAL A 38 -5.28 -8.30 -3.46
C VAL A 38 -4.99 -6.82 -3.72
N ILE A 39 -5.41 -5.95 -2.80
CA ILE A 39 -4.90 -4.58 -2.69
C ILE A 39 -4.02 -4.53 -1.45
N VAL A 40 -2.80 -4.04 -1.60
CA VAL A 40 -1.92 -3.68 -0.49
C VAL A 40 -1.99 -2.17 -0.31
N GLY A 41 -2.22 -1.70 0.91
CA GLY A 41 -2.24 -0.28 1.24
C GLY A 41 -1.27 0.05 2.35
N LEU A 42 -0.52 1.14 2.19
CA LEU A 42 0.35 1.71 3.22
C LEU A 42 -0.09 3.16 3.47
N GLY A 43 -0.25 3.55 4.72
CA GLY A 43 -0.75 4.88 5.07
C GLY A 43 -1.22 4.94 6.51
N GLY A 44 -2.01 5.94 6.88
CA GLY A 44 -2.47 6.06 8.25
C GLY A 44 -3.20 7.36 8.56
N ALA A 45 -3.47 7.57 9.84
CA ALA A 45 -4.14 8.77 10.33
C ALA A 45 -3.27 10.03 10.07
N ARG A 46 -3.95 11.18 9.92
CA ARG A 46 -3.42 12.50 9.50
C ARG A 46 -2.39 13.15 10.43
N GLU A 47 -1.76 12.41 11.35
CA GLU A 47 -0.67 12.96 12.16
C GLU A 47 0.59 13.21 11.32
N ARG A 48 0.67 12.68 10.09
CA ARG A 48 1.72 13.02 9.12
C ARG A 48 1.47 14.35 8.42
N THR A 49 2.57 15.07 8.19
CA THR A 49 2.66 16.39 7.56
C THR A 49 2.32 16.41 6.06
N THR A 50 2.36 15.26 5.39
CA THR A 50 2.21 15.16 3.94
C THR A 50 0.75 15.23 3.51
N SER A 51 0.40 16.28 2.77
CA SER A 51 -0.92 16.44 2.15
C SER A 51 -1.09 15.58 0.90
N ALA A 52 -2.33 15.23 0.55
CA ALA A 52 -2.64 14.53 -0.70
C ALA A 52 -2.08 15.25 -1.95
N LYS A 53 -2.02 16.59 -1.93
CA LYS A 53 -1.42 17.38 -3.02
C LYS A 53 0.07 17.09 -3.18
N GLN A 54 0.82 16.98 -2.08
CA GLN A 54 2.25 16.67 -2.12
C GLN A 54 2.50 15.25 -2.65
N ILE A 55 1.71 14.27 -2.20
CA ILE A 55 1.77 12.90 -2.72
C ILE A 55 1.54 12.88 -4.24
N LEU A 56 0.49 13.56 -4.71
CA LEU A 56 0.18 13.63 -6.13
C LEU A 56 1.27 14.33 -6.95
N SER A 57 1.89 15.39 -6.41
CA SER A 57 3.02 16.08 -7.05
C SER A 57 4.20 15.14 -7.24
N ARG A 58 4.67 14.51 -6.16
CA ARG A 58 5.81 13.55 -6.20
C ARG A 58 5.56 12.42 -7.18
N ARG A 59 4.35 11.83 -7.14
CA ARG A 59 3.96 10.77 -8.07
C ARG A 59 4.05 11.21 -9.53
N SER A 60 3.71 12.46 -9.82
CA SER A 60 3.75 12.99 -11.19
C SER A 60 5.18 13.30 -11.68
N GLU A 61 6.13 13.50 -10.77
CA GLU A 61 7.53 13.78 -11.10
C GLU A 61 8.29 12.52 -11.55
N ASP A 62 7.92 11.35 -11.04
CA ASP A 62 8.52 10.06 -11.42
C ASP A 62 7.46 8.95 -11.47
N LEU A 63 6.77 8.85 -12.61
CA LEU A 63 5.75 7.83 -12.83
C LEU A 63 6.33 6.41 -13.00
N GLU A 64 7.60 6.29 -13.38
CA GLU A 64 8.25 4.97 -13.49
C GLU A 64 8.42 4.36 -12.11
N ARG A 65 8.85 5.17 -11.13
CA ARG A 65 9.03 4.76 -9.75
C ARG A 65 7.71 4.67 -8.98
N TYR A 66 6.89 5.72 -9.03
CA TYR A 66 5.71 5.85 -8.16
C TYR A 66 4.40 5.44 -8.84
N GLY A 67 4.38 5.23 -10.15
CA GLY A 67 3.14 5.05 -10.92
C GLY A 67 2.28 3.86 -10.47
N ALA A 68 2.91 2.80 -9.95
CA ALA A 68 2.23 1.61 -9.43
C ALA A 68 1.45 1.85 -8.13
N TRP A 69 1.73 2.95 -7.43
CA TRP A 69 1.07 3.34 -6.19
C TRP A 69 0.01 4.41 -6.47
N LEU A 70 -1.22 4.17 -6.01
CA LEU A 70 -2.38 5.03 -6.19
C LEU A 70 -2.73 5.71 -4.86
N PRO A 71 -2.63 7.04 -4.78
CA PRO A 71 -3.07 7.77 -3.60
C PRO A 71 -4.58 7.64 -3.39
N ALA A 72 -5.01 7.36 -2.17
CA ALA A 72 -6.41 7.23 -1.78
C ALA A 72 -6.63 7.82 -0.40
N MET A 73 -7.69 8.63 -0.26
CA MET A 73 -8.15 9.13 1.02
C MET A 73 -9.42 8.38 1.41
N PHE A 74 -9.45 7.81 2.61
CA PHE A 74 -10.62 7.10 3.11
C PHE A 74 -11.61 8.08 3.78
N ASN A 75 -12.81 7.58 4.08
CA ASN A 75 -13.90 8.40 4.63
C ASN A 75 -13.63 8.96 6.03
N ASP A 76 -12.73 8.33 6.79
CA ASP A 76 -12.22 8.80 8.07
C ASP A 76 -11.13 9.87 7.93
N GLY A 77 -10.77 10.24 6.69
CA GLY A 77 -9.75 11.22 6.36
C GLY A 77 -8.33 10.67 6.43
N SER A 78 -8.14 9.38 6.72
CA SER A 78 -6.83 8.73 6.61
C SER A 78 -6.36 8.69 5.15
N LEU A 79 -5.04 8.75 4.96
CA LEU A 79 -4.42 8.84 3.64
C LEU A 79 -3.53 7.61 3.42
N TYR A 80 -3.73 6.95 2.31
CA TYR A 80 -3.01 5.74 1.91
C TYR A 80 -2.47 5.86 0.50
N VAL A 81 -1.41 5.11 0.22
CA VAL A 81 -1.01 4.72 -1.13
C VAL A 81 -1.33 3.24 -1.32
N LEU A 82 -2.02 2.94 -2.41
CA LEU A 82 -2.57 1.63 -2.69
C LEU A 82 -1.89 1.02 -3.89
N ARG A 83 -1.66 -0.29 -3.86
CA ARG A 83 -1.18 -1.03 -5.00
C ARG A 83 -1.95 -2.32 -5.15
N ARG A 84 -2.52 -2.52 -6.33
CA ARG A 84 -3.23 -3.75 -6.69
C ARG A 84 -2.22 -4.78 -7.17
N MET A 85 -2.36 -6.01 -6.68
CA MET A 85 -1.66 -7.18 -7.18
C MET A 85 -2.71 -8.14 -7.72
N SER A 86 -2.83 -8.28 -9.03
CA SER A 86 -3.67 -9.35 -9.61
C SER A 86 -2.93 -10.69 -9.50
N SER A 87 -3.65 -11.81 -9.60
CA SER A 87 -3.00 -13.14 -9.63
C SER A 87 -2.06 -13.30 -10.84
N VAL A 88 -2.32 -12.56 -11.92
CA VAL A 88 -1.52 -12.52 -13.15
C VAL A 88 -0.28 -11.63 -12.98
N ASP A 89 -0.42 -10.46 -12.35
CA ASP A 89 0.65 -9.47 -12.18
C ASP A 89 1.57 -9.76 -10.98
N ALA A 90 1.14 -10.62 -10.04
CA ALA A 90 1.94 -10.98 -8.88
C ALA A 90 3.31 -11.57 -9.24
N GLN A 91 3.45 -12.15 -10.44
CA GLN A 91 4.74 -12.60 -10.97
C GLN A 91 5.55 -11.49 -11.67
N ALA A 92 4.88 -10.49 -12.27
CA ALA A 92 5.51 -9.45 -13.07
C ALA A 92 6.11 -8.33 -12.22
N LEU A 93 5.47 -7.98 -11.10
CA LEU A 93 5.97 -6.97 -10.18
C LEU A 93 5.76 -7.42 -8.73
N PRO A 94 6.76 -8.09 -8.11
CA PRO A 94 6.63 -8.57 -6.76
C PRO A 94 6.42 -7.40 -5.78
N MET A 95 5.64 -7.68 -4.74
CA MET A 95 5.56 -6.79 -3.58
C MET A 95 6.66 -7.18 -2.61
N ASP A 96 7.85 -6.65 -2.88
CA ASP A 96 9.04 -6.84 -2.08
C ASP A 96 9.34 -5.62 -1.18
N GLU A 97 10.48 -5.65 -0.52
CA GLU A 97 10.87 -4.59 0.40
C GLU A 97 11.16 -3.27 -0.33
N THR A 98 11.63 -3.34 -1.58
CA THR A 98 11.84 -2.15 -2.43
C THR A 98 10.51 -1.49 -2.78
N ALA A 99 9.50 -2.28 -3.13
CA ALA A 99 8.16 -1.77 -3.40
C ALA A 99 7.56 -1.02 -2.20
N LEU A 100 7.71 -1.58 -0.99
CA LEU A 100 7.24 -0.95 0.24
C LEU A 100 8.04 0.31 0.58
N ALA A 101 9.36 0.32 0.39
CA ALA A 101 10.19 1.50 0.59
C ALA A 101 9.78 2.66 -0.35
N ILE A 102 9.42 2.35 -1.61
CA ILE A 102 8.89 3.35 -2.56
C ILE A 102 7.55 3.92 -2.07
N ALA A 103 6.68 3.07 -1.51
CA ALA A 103 5.41 3.52 -0.95
C ALA A 103 5.61 4.46 0.25
N GLU A 104 6.53 4.12 1.14
CA GLU A 104 6.89 4.92 2.31
C GLU A 104 7.52 6.25 1.91
N GLU A 105 8.44 6.24 0.95
CA GLU A 105 9.04 7.44 0.38
C GLU A 105 7.98 8.38 -0.21
N LEU A 106 6.98 7.84 -0.91
CA LEU A 106 5.91 8.63 -1.48
C LEU A 106 5.04 9.33 -0.41
N LEU A 107 4.93 8.74 0.79
CA LEU A 107 4.19 9.29 1.93
C LEU A 107 4.97 10.34 2.74
N ASN A 108 6.30 10.44 2.58
CA ASN A 108 7.19 11.30 3.37
C ASN A 108 7.66 12.52 2.60
#